data_AF-A0AAE0SAH2-F1
#
_entry.id   AF-A0AAE0SAH2-F1
#
_cell.length_a   1.000
_cell.length_b   1.000
_cell.length_c   1.000
_cell.angle_alpha   90.00
_cell.angle_beta   90.00
_cell.angle_gamma   90.00
#
_symmetry.space_group_name_H-M   'P 1'
#
loop_
_entity.id
_entity.type
_entity.pdbx_description
1 polymer ?
#
loop_
_entity_poly.entity_id
_entity_poly.type
_entity_poly.pdbx_seq_one_letter_code
_entity_poly.pdbx_strand_id
1 'polypeptide(L)'
;MASSNAHTQSEIQGQEQGPGGVPKGAQTSDYYKTKNIPNRFDNPEWFQGYGGKPQHPMYRTSATEYGSRAPTVHTMPTSFHARSMKFSEHLGKCGMYRNHSLNTAQDQSKV
;
A
#
# COMPACT_ATOMS: atom_id res chain seq x y z
N MET A 1 12.56 -54.95 -28.72
CA MET A 1 12.46 -54.63 -27.28
C MET A 1 13.44 -53.52 -26.97
N ALA A 2 13.00 -52.27 -26.97
CA ALA A 2 13.77 -51.14 -26.42
C ALA A 2 12.75 -50.03 -26.11
N SER A 3 12.09 -50.13 -24.96
CA SER A 3 11.27 -49.04 -24.43
C SER A 3 12.21 -48.00 -23.83
N SER A 4 12.39 -46.88 -24.53
CA SER A 4 13.06 -45.69 -24.00
C SER A 4 12.09 -44.92 -23.11
N ASN A 5 12.19 -45.12 -21.79
CA ASN A 5 11.53 -44.28 -20.80
C ASN A 5 12.32 -42.97 -20.63
N ALA A 6 11.84 -41.90 -21.25
CA ALA A 6 12.31 -40.55 -20.96
C ALA A 6 11.77 -40.14 -19.58
N HIS A 7 12.63 -40.11 -18.58
CA HIS A 7 12.35 -39.43 -17.32
C HIS A 7 12.28 -37.93 -17.59
N THR A 8 11.07 -37.38 -17.63
CA THR A 8 10.83 -35.95 -17.55
C THR A 8 11.20 -35.47 -16.16
N GLN A 9 12.42 -34.94 -16.01
CA GLN A 9 12.80 -34.18 -14.82
C GLN A 9 12.11 -32.82 -14.92
N SER A 10 11.02 -32.63 -14.18
CA SER A 10 10.48 -31.30 -13.93
C SER A 10 11.46 -30.56 -13.02
N GLU A 11 12.17 -29.59 -13.58
CA GLU A 11 13.05 -28.69 -12.84
C GLU A 11 12.27 -27.99 -11.72
N ILE A 12 12.60 -28.30 -10.47
CA ILE A 12 12.18 -27.49 -9.31
C ILE A 12 13.06 -26.23 -9.35
N GLN A 13 12.65 -25.22 -10.11
CA GLN A 13 13.25 -23.89 -10.02
C GLN A 13 12.91 -23.34 -8.62
N GLY A 14 13.91 -23.28 -7.74
CA GLY A 14 13.75 -22.73 -6.40
C GLY A 14 13.27 -21.28 -6.49
N GLN A 15 12.02 -21.03 -6.09
CA GLN A 15 11.50 -19.67 -6.01
C GLN A 15 12.32 -18.90 -4.97
N GLU A 16 12.87 -17.75 -5.37
CA GLU A 16 13.58 -16.83 -4.47
C GLU A 16 12.61 -16.41 -3.35
N GLN A 17 12.95 -16.70 -2.09
CA GLN A 17 12.10 -16.37 -0.94
C GLN A 17 12.44 -14.96 -0.45
N GLY A 18 11.41 -14.12 -0.34
CA GLY A 18 11.47 -12.80 0.25
C GLY A 18 11.41 -12.82 1.78
N PRO A 19 11.40 -11.63 2.42
CA PRO A 19 11.29 -11.51 3.86
C PRO A 19 10.02 -12.21 4.38
N GLY A 20 10.14 -12.96 5.47
CA GLY A 20 9.01 -13.70 6.05
C GLY A 20 8.73 -15.06 5.41
N GLY A 21 9.63 -15.59 4.57
CA GLY A 21 9.50 -16.93 3.99
C GLY A 21 8.44 -17.04 2.89
N VAL A 22 7.98 -15.90 2.38
CA VAL A 22 7.04 -15.83 1.26
C VAL A 22 7.81 -15.71 -0.06
N PRO A 23 7.31 -16.32 -1.15
CA PRO A 23 7.95 -16.21 -2.45
C PRO A 23 7.98 -14.75 -2.90
N LYS A 24 9.04 -14.38 -3.61
CA LYS A 24 9.18 -13.06 -4.22
C LYS A 24 8.01 -12.80 -5.18
N GLY A 25 7.40 -11.62 -5.08
CA GLY A 25 6.21 -11.24 -5.84
C GLY A 25 4.88 -11.78 -5.29
N ALA A 26 4.87 -12.38 -4.09
CA ALA A 26 3.64 -12.81 -3.42
C ALA A 26 2.67 -11.63 -3.22
N GLN A 27 1.39 -11.84 -3.56
CA GLN A 27 0.35 -10.84 -3.34
C GLN A 27 -0.43 -11.12 -2.05
N THR A 28 -0.88 -10.09 -1.36
CA THR A 28 -1.68 -10.22 -0.14
C THR A 28 -3.01 -10.94 -0.42
N SER A 29 -3.60 -10.70 -1.59
CA SER A 29 -4.82 -11.35 -2.08
C SER A 29 -4.70 -12.86 -2.29
N ASP A 30 -3.50 -13.39 -2.56
CA ASP A 30 -3.27 -14.84 -2.72
C ASP A 30 -3.38 -15.58 -1.37
N TYR A 31 -3.04 -14.90 -0.27
CA TYR A 31 -2.99 -15.49 1.08
C TYR A 31 -4.22 -15.16 1.91
N TYR A 32 -4.84 -14.00 1.68
CA TYR A 32 -5.94 -13.49 2.49
C TYR A 32 -7.06 -12.94 1.62
N LYS A 33 -8.29 -13.02 2.14
CA LYS A 33 -9.44 -12.36 1.50
C LYS A 33 -9.33 -10.85 1.65
N THR A 34 -9.08 -10.15 0.55
CA THR A 34 -8.93 -8.69 0.53
C THR A 34 -10.23 -7.99 0.12
N LYS A 35 -10.41 -6.74 0.54
CA LYS A 35 -11.55 -5.88 0.18
C LYS A 35 -11.07 -4.47 -0.12
N ASN A 36 -11.08 -4.12 -1.40
CA ASN A 36 -10.84 -2.75 -1.90
C ASN A 36 -9.52 -2.15 -1.40
N ILE A 37 -8.43 -2.91 -1.53
CA ILE A 37 -7.09 -2.45 -1.17
C ILE A 37 -6.36 -1.87 -2.40
N PRO A 38 -5.61 -0.77 -2.25
CA PRO A 38 -4.67 -0.30 -3.26
C PRO A 38 -3.64 -1.36 -3.65
N ASN A 39 -3.23 -1.38 -4.92
CA ASN A 39 -2.21 -2.30 -5.44
C ASN A 39 -0.92 -2.30 -4.62
N ARG A 40 -0.55 -1.16 -4.02
CA ARG A 40 0.63 -1.07 -3.14
C ARG A 40 0.51 -1.95 -1.90
N PHE A 41 -0.68 -2.08 -1.31
CA PHE A 41 -0.88 -2.97 -0.17
C PHE A 41 -1.07 -4.44 -0.60
N ASP A 42 -1.48 -4.66 -1.84
CA ASP A 42 -1.55 -6.01 -2.39
C ASP A 42 -0.15 -6.55 -2.74
N ASN A 43 0.78 -5.68 -3.13
CA ASN A 43 2.15 -6.03 -3.49
C ASN A 43 3.14 -5.51 -2.43
N PRO A 44 3.44 -6.28 -1.35
CA PRO A 44 4.31 -5.83 -0.27
C PRO A 44 5.72 -5.44 -0.74
N GLU A 45 6.21 -5.98 -1.85
CA GLU A 45 7.54 -5.66 -2.39
C GLU A 45 7.69 -4.22 -2.87
N TRP A 46 6.59 -3.51 -3.15
CA TRP A 46 6.65 -2.09 -3.54
C TRP A 46 7.05 -1.18 -2.38
N PHE A 47 7.04 -1.68 -1.14
CA PHE A 47 7.53 -0.97 0.03
C PHE A 47 9.06 -1.08 0.14
N GLN A 48 9.73 -0.04 -0.33
CA GLN A 48 11.19 0.10 -0.29
C GLN A 48 11.65 0.93 0.92
N GLY A 49 12.95 0.88 1.22
CA GLY A 49 13.57 1.68 2.30
C GLY A 49 13.58 0.99 3.67
N TYR A 50 13.15 -0.26 3.73
CA TYR A 50 13.33 -1.14 4.87
C TYR A 50 14.67 -1.87 4.78
N GLY A 51 15.15 -2.39 5.90
CA GLY A 51 16.52 -2.88 6.01
C GLY A 51 17.39 -1.75 6.54
N GLY A 52 17.89 -1.93 7.76
CA GLY A 52 18.71 -0.92 8.42
C GLY A 52 19.93 -0.56 7.59
N LYS A 53 20.46 0.65 7.81
CA LYS A 53 21.73 1.07 7.20
C LYS A 53 22.84 0.08 7.57
N PRO A 54 23.82 -0.16 6.68
CA PRO A 54 24.99 -0.95 7.02
C PRO A 54 25.73 -0.25 8.16
N GLN A 55 25.65 -0.82 9.36
CA GLN A 55 26.25 -0.29 10.57
C GLN A 55 27.01 -1.43 11.26
N HIS A 56 28.19 -1.10 11.78
CA HIS A 56 28.98 -2.03 12.56
C HIS A 56 28.14 -2.58 13.73
N PRO A 57 28.07 -3.90 13.95
CA PRO A 57 27.20 -4.51 14.97
C PRO A 57 27.39 -3.94 16.37
N MET A 58 28.62 -3.57 16.75
CA MET A 58 28.94 -2.99 18.07
C MET A 58 28.36 -1.58 18.28
N TYR A 59 28.01 -0.88 17.19
CA TYR A 59 27.45 0.47 17.24
C TYR A 59 25.97 0.51 16.86
N ARG A 60 25.28 -0.65 16.85
CA ARG A 60 23.82 -0.68 16.67
C ARG A 60 23.13 -0.21 17.94
N THR A 61 22.19 0.71 17.77
CA THR A 61 21.33 1.19 18.84
C THR A 61 19.95 0.53 18.72
N SER A 62 19.16 0.55 19.79
CA SER A 62 17.76 0.08 19.77
C SER A 62 16.90 0.81 18.74
N ALA A 63 17.17 2.09 18.48
CA ALA A 63 16.48 2.86 17.45
C ALA A 63 16.71 2.31 16.02
N THR A 64 17.81 1.56 15.80
CA THR A 64 18.10 0.92 14.50
C THR A 64 17.13 -0.22 14.18
N GLU A 65 16.44 -0.78 15.19
CA GLU A 65 15.44 -1.83 15.00
C GLU A 65 14.19 -1.32 14.29
N TYR A 66 13.81 -0.06 14.54
CA TYR A 66 12.66 0.54 13.86
C TYR A 66 12.93 0.67 12.35
N GLY A 67 11.98 0.19 11.54
CA GLY A 67 12.11 0.17 10.07
C GLY A 67 13.12 -0.84 9.52
N SER A 68 13.77 -1.64 10.38
CA SER A 68 14.74 -2.65 9.92
C SER A 68 14.12 -3.82 9.16
N ARG A 69 12.84 -4.12 9.39
CA ARG A 69 12.11 -5.26 8.82
C ARG A 69 11.14 -4.78 7.74
N ALA A 70 11.27 -5.34 6.53
CA ALA A 70 10.33 -5.07 5.45
C ALA A 70 8.95 -5.69 5.74
N PRO A 71 7.87 -5.07 5.24
CA PRO A 71 6.55 -5.65 5.35
C PRO A 71 6.40 -6.88 4.45
N THR A 72 5.45 -7.74 4.83
CA THR A 72 5.11 -9.00 4.16
C THR A 72 3.60 -9.10 3.97
N VAL A 73 3.13 -10.08 3.19
CA VAL A 73 1.70 -10.36 3.00
C VAL A 73 0.94 -10.54 4.32
N HIS A 74 1.61 -11.04 5.37
CA HIS A 74 1.04 -11.28 6.69
C HIS A 74 0.88 -10.00 7.53
N THR A 75 1.54 -8.91 7.13
CA THR A 75 1.48 -7.60 7.81
C THR A 75 0.67 -6.57 7.03
N MET A 76 0.37 -6.85 5.76
CA MET A 76 -0.40 -5.95 4.90
C MET A 76 -1.88 -5.91 5.30
N PRO A 77 -2.55 -4.74 5.15
CA PRO A 77 -3.96 -4.64 5.48
C PRO A 77 -4.82 -5.41 4.47
N THR A 78 -5.86 -6.07 4.96
CA THR A 78 -6.83 -6.78 4.12
C THR A 78 -7.95 -5.89 3.61
N SER A 79 -8.14 -4.70 4.18
CA SER A 79 -9.11 -3.72 3.69
C SER A 79 -8.62 -2.29 3.91
N PHE A 80 -8.97 -1.38 2.99
CA PHE A 80 -8.55 0.00 3.04
C PHE A 80 -9.71 0.93 2.64
N HIS A 81 -10.11 1.82 3.55
CA HIS A 81 -11.24 2.72 3.37
C HIS A 81 -10.74 4.16 3.28
N ALA A 82 -10.04 4.50 2.18
CA ALA A 82 -9.61 5.86 1.94
C ALA A 82 -10.80 6.80 1.75
N ARG A 83 -10.72 7.97 2.39
CA ARG A 83 -11.64 9.09 2.12
C ARG A 83 -11.06 9.95 1.01
N SER A 84 -11.81 10.08 -0.08
CA SER A 84 -11.45 11.03 -1.15
C SER A 84 -11.84 12.44 -0.73
N MET A 85 -10.89 13.37 -0.80
CA MET A 85 -11.15 14.81 -0.62
C MET A 85 -11.32 15.56 -1.94
N LYS A 86 -11.39 14.86 -3.09
CA LYS A 86 -11.40 15.47 -4.44
C LYS A 86 -12.50 16.52 -4.63
N PHE A 87 -13.68 16.30 -4.05
CA PHE A 87 -14.79 17.25 -4.14
C PHE A 87 -14.47 18.59 -3.45
N SER A 88 -13.86 18.55 -2.26
CA SER A 88 -13.60 19.74 -1.43
C SER A 88 -12.19 20.32 -1.61
N GLU A 89 -11.30 19.62 -2.31
CA GLU A 89 -9.92 20.08 -2.55
C GLU A 89 -9.87 21.45 -3.21
N HIS A 90 -10.77 21.71 -4.16
CA HIS A 90 -10.82 23.01 -4.84
C HIS A 90 -11.18 24.14 -3.86
N LEU A 91 -12.03 23.88 -2.86
CA LEU A 91 -12.48 24.86 -1.86
C LEU A 91 -11.32 25.33 -0.99
N GLY A 92 -10.36 24.46 -0.68
CA GLY A 92 -9.15 24.83 0.06
C GLY A 92 -8.28 25.85 -0.67
N LYS A 93 -8.36 25.93 -1.99
CA LYS A 93 -7.60 26.89 -2.81
C LYS A 93 -8.24 28.29 -2.83
N CYS A 94 -9.56 28.41 -2.62
CA CYS A 94 -10.29 29.67 -2.80
C CYS A 94 -10.25 30.61 -1.58
N GLY A 95 -9.64 30.19 -0.47
CA GLY A 95 -9.60 30.99 0.77
C GLY A 95 -10.97 31.14 1.44
N MET A 96 -11.06 32.08 2.39
CA MET A 96 -12.31 32.32 3.13
C MET A 96 -13.33 33.04 2.26
N TYR A 97 -14.57 32.52 2.25
CA TYR A 97 -15.69 33.16 1.55
C TYR A 97 -15.94 34.58 2.09
N ARG A 98 -16.18 35.52 1.18
CA ARG A 98 -16.66 36.87 1.48
C ARG A 98 -17.88 37.19 0.63
N ASN A 99 -18.92 37.73 1.27
CA ASN A 99 -20.08 38.24 0.57
C ASN A 99 -19.82 39.68 0.11
N HIS A 100 -19.91 39.91 -1.20
CA HIS A 100 -19.79 41.23 -1.83
C HIS A 100 -21.06 41.61 -2.60
N SER A 101 -22.19 40.96 -2.31
CA SER A 101 -23.47 41.24 -2.97
C SER A 101 -24.19 42.42 -2.32
N LEU A 102 -25.00 43.13 -3.09
CA LEU A 102 -25.92 44.16 -2.59
C LEU A 102 -27.28 43.53 -2.27
N ASN A 103 -27.99 44.06 -1.25
CA ASN A 103 -29.36 43.67 -0.98
C ASN A 103 -30.29 44.32 -2.00
N THR A 104 -30.87 43.53 -2.89
CA THR A 104 -31.76 44.01 -3.97
C THR A 104 -33.18 43.48 -3.86
N ALA A 105 -33.52 42.77 -2.78
CA ALA A 105 -34.86 42.28 -2.56
C ALA A 105 -35.84 43.46 -2.46
N GLN A 106 -36.95 43.39 -3.20
CA GLN A 106 -38.08 44.29 -3.02
C GLN A 106 -38.79 43.94 -1.71
N ASP A 107 -39.29 44.95 -1.01
CA ASP A 107 -40.09 44.73 0.20
C ASP A 107 -41.33 43.88 -0.14
N GLN A 108 -41.57 42.82 0.63
CA GLN A 108 -42.71 41.92 0.45
C GLN A 108 -43.75 42.13 1.54
N SER A 109 -44.05 43.39 1.85
CA SER A 109 -45.17 43.72 2.72
C SER A 109 -46.47 43.14 2.13
N LYS A 110 -47.19 42.36 2.95
CA LYS A 110 -48.48 41.72 2.60
C LYS A 110 -49.69 42.57 2.99
N VAL A 111 -49.46 43.87 3.26
CA VAL A 111 -50.49 44.82 3.71
C VAL A 111 -51.16 45.45 2.49
#